data_AF-A0ABD4DTW3-F1
#
_entry.id   AF-A0ABD4DTW3-F1
#
_cell.length_a   1.000
_cell.length_b   1.000
_cell.length_c   1.000
_cell.angle_alpha   90.00
_cell.angle_beta   90.00
_cell.angle_gamma   90.00
#
_symmetry.space_group_name_H-M   'P 1'
#
loop_
_entity.id
_entity.type
_entity.pdbx_description
1 polymer ?
#
loop_
_entity_poly.entity_id
_entity_poly.type
_entity_poly.pdbx_seq_one_letter_code
_entity_poly.pdbx_strand_id
1 'polypeptide(L)'
;MASTRERCEFLGRIAHIDAADFFPHHAGNSTARHRITEKIVRSITNLLHMTDPLTVLQRWYASRCDGVWEHAHGIEIANIDNPGWRVKIDGASAGKPLDLHVERDEMDWISIRATDTAFAGYGGPGNLPELLALAADWIKEA
;
A
#
# COMPACT_ATOMS: atom_id res chain seq x y z
N MET A 1 -13.68 -6.49 17.53
CA MET A 1 -12.92 -7.23 16.50
C MET A 1 -13.91 -8.08 15.73
N ALA A 2 -14.01 -7.89 14.41
CA ALA A 2 -14.86 -8.74 13.58
C ALA A 2 -14.27 -10.15 13.51
N SER A 3 -15.11 -11.15 13.74
CA SER A 3 -14.81 -12.57 13.62
C SER A 3 -14.39 -12.93 12.18
N THR A 4 -13.65 -14.04 12.01
CA THR A 4 -13.26 -14.56 10.69
C THR A 4 -14.47 -14.74 9.77
N ARG A 5 -15.63 -15.10 10.34
CA ARG A 5 -16.90 -15.21 9.62
C ARG A 5 -17.39 -13.88 9.05
N GLU A 6 -17.41 -12.83 9.87
CA GLU A 6 -17.83 -11.49 9.44
C GLU A 6 -16.93 -10.93 8.34
N ARG A 7 -15.62 -11.26 8.37
CA ARG A 7 -14.68 -10.89 7.32
C ARG A 7 -14.93 -11.64 6.01
N CYS A 8 -15.19 -12.95 6.06
CA CYS A 8 -15.53 -13.73 4.86
C CYS A 8 -16.85 -13.27 4.24
N GLU A 9 -17.87 -12.96 5.06
CA GLU A 9 -19.15 -12.44 4.59
C GLU A 9 -19.02 -11.05 3.93
N PHE A 10 -18.12 -10.20 4.44
CA PHE A 10 -17.81 -8.91 3.81
C PHE A 10 -17.11 -9.07 2.45
N LEU A 11 -16.14 -9.99 2.37
CA LEU A 11 -15.43 -10.27 1.12
C LEU A 11 -16.33 -10.90 0.05
N GLY A 12 -17.26 -11.79 0.43
CA GLY A 12 -18.24 -12.36 -0.50
C GLY A 12 -19.14 -11.31 -1.16
N ARG A 13 -19.52 -10.26 -0.40
CA ARG A 13 -20.30 -9.12 -0.94
C ARG A 13 -19.54 -8.29 -1.96
N ILE A 14 -18.21 -8.15 -1.81
CA ILE A 14 -17.37 -7.38 -2.73
C ILE A 14 -17.07 -8.18 -4.00
N ALA A 15 -16.86 -9.50 -3.86
CA ALA A 15 -16.45 -10.36 -4.97
C ALA A 15 -17.59 -10.99 -5.77
N HIS A 16 -18.86 -10.79 -5.36
CA HIS A 16 -20.02 -11.52 -5.91
C HIS A 16 -19.87 -13.05 -5.85
N ILE A 17 -19.17 -13.56 -4.84
CA ILE A 17 -18.98 -15.00 -4.58
C ILE A 17 -19.83 -15.36 -3.36
N ASP A 18 -20.61 -16.44 -3.43
CA ASP A 18 -21.50 -16.84 -2.35
C ASP A 18 -20.68 -17.30 -1.12
N ALA A 19 -21.07 -16.85 0.07
CA ALA A 19 -20.34 -17.15 1.31
C ALA A 19 -20.33 -18.66 1.62
N ALA A 20 -21.27 -19.41 1.05
CA ALA A 20 -21.33 -20.86 1.11
C ALA A 20 -20.15 -21.57 0.43
N ASP A 21 -19.54 -20.97 -0.60
CA ASP A 21 -18.40 -21.54 -1.32
C ASP A 21 -17.10 -21.52 -0.48
N PHE A 22 -17.07 -20.70 0.58
CA PHE A 22 -15.92 -20.56 1.46
C PHE A 22 -15.83 -21.66 2.54
N PHE A 23 -16.93 -22.40 2.79
CA PHE A 23 -17.03 -23.34 3.90
C PHE A 23 -17.62 -24.68 3.46
N PRO A 24 -16.79 -25.66 3.03
CA PRO A 24 -17.29 -26.98 2.67
C PRO A 24 -17.76 -27.77 3.90
N HIS A 25 -18.99 -28.28 3.84
CA HIS A 25 -19.63 -29.15 4.82
C HIS A 25 -19.03 -30.57 4.82
N HIS A 26 -17.83 -30.79 5.37
CA HIS A 26 -17.44 -32.15 5.80
C HIS A 26 -16.55 -32.15 7.04
N ALA A 27 -16.96 -32.92 8.05
CA ALA A 27 -16.24 -33.15 9.29
C ALA A 27 -15.01 -34.06 9.05
N GLY A 28 -13.87 -33.46 8.75
CA GLY A 28 -12.59 -34.16 8.65
C GLY A 28 -11.42 -33.20 8.90
N ASN A 29 -10.73 -33.39 10.03
CA ASN A 29 -9.56 -32.61 10.49
C ASN A 29 -9.70 -31.08 10.41
N SER A 30 -10.56 -30.55 11.29
CA SER A 30 -10.91 -29.14 11.46
C SER A 30 -9.69 -28.19 11.57
N THR A 31 -8.65 -28.57 12.30
CA THR A 31 -7.52 -27.67 12.60
C THR A 31 -6.64 -27.37 11.39
N ALA A 32 -6.36 -28.38 10.55
CA ALA A 32 -5.55 -28.21 9.34
C ALA A 32 -6.33 -27.45 8.25
N ARG A 33 -7.63 -27.75 8.10
CA ARG A 33 -8.52 -27.02 7.19
C ARG A 33 -8.68 -25.57 7.60
N HIS A 34 -8.91 -25.29 8.88
CA HIS A 34 -8.97 -23.93 9.41
C HIS A 34 -7.69 -23.14 9.10
N ARG A 35 -6.52 -23.74 9.32
CA ARG A 35 -5.21 -23.09 9.06
C ARG A 35 -4.95 -22.83 7.57
N ILE A 36 -5.46 -23.68 6.68
CA ILE A 36 -5.39 -23.49 5.23
C ILE A 36 -6.37 -22.39 4.80
N THR A 37 -7.62 -22.42 5.28
CA THR A 37 -8.61 -21.39 5.00
C THR A 37 -8.15 -20.02 5.51
N GLU A 38 -7.56 -19.92 6.70
CA GLU A 38 -6.99 -18.67 7.21
C GLU A 38 -5.82 -18.16 6.36
N LYS A 39 -4.94 -19.05 5.90
CA LYS A 39 -3.86 -18.67 4.99
C LYS A 39 -4.41 -18.14 3.67
N ILE A 40 -5.43 -18.78 3.11
CA ILE A 40 -6.08 -18.37 1.87
C ILE A 40 -6.82 -17.05 2.06
N VAL A 41 -7.62 -16.89 3.12
CA VAL A 41 -8.29 -15.63 3.45
C VAL A 41 -7.27 -14.53 3.66
N ARG A 42 -6.16 -14.79 4.36
CA ARG A 42 -5.09 -13.80 4.55
C ARG A 42 -4.39 -13.46 3.24
N SER A 43 -4.15 -14.43 2.37
CA SER A 43 -3.53 -14.20 1.06
C SER A 43 -4.47 -13.45 0.11
N ILE A 44 -5.77 -13.78 0.12
CA ILE A 44 -6.82 -13.11 -0.64
C ILE A 44 -7.09 -11.72 -0.05
N THR A 45 -7.12 -11.56 1.26
CA THR A 45 -7.23 -10.25 1.92
C THR A 45 -6.01 -9.39 1.60
N ASN A 46 -4.80 -9.96 1.57
CA ASN A 46 -3.61 -9.23 1.12
C ASN A 46 -3.68 -8.87 -0.38
N LEU A 47 -4.20 -9.75 -1.23
CA LEU A 47 -4.44 -9.46 -2.65
C LEU A 47 -5.53 -8.38 -2.85
N LEU A 48 -6.61 -8.44 -2.07
CA LEU A 48 -7.74 -7.52 -2.09
C LEU A 48 -7.45 -6.22 -1.31
N HIS A 49 -6.43 -6.21 -0.45
CA HIS A 49 -5.84 -5.04 0.20
C HIS A 49 -4.55 -4.58 -0.49
N MET A 50 -4.37 -4.91 -1.77
CA MET A 50 -3.66 -4.01 -2.67
C MET A 50 -4.52 -2.74 -2.84
N THR A 51 -4.58 -1.94 -1.78
CA THR A 51 -5.22 -0.63 -1.84
C THR A 51 -4.41 0.17 -2.84
N ASP A 52 -5.10 0.66 -3.88
CA ASP A 52 -4.52 1.53 -4.90
C ASP A 52 -3.64 2.61 -4.22
N PRO A 53 -2.36 2.76 -4.63
CA PRO A 53 -1.43 3.68 -3.98
C PRO A 53 -1.95 5.11 -3.87
N LEU A 54 -2.68 5.59 -4.89
CA LEU A 54 -3.29 6.92 -4.86
C LEU A 54 -4.36 7.01 -3.76
N THR A 55 -5.20 5.99 -3.61
CA THR A 55 -6.18 5.92 -2.52
C THR A 55 -5.52 5.95 -1.14
N VAL A 56 -4.38 5.29 -0.95
CA VAL A 56 -3.62 5.33 0.32
C VAL A 56 -3.09 6.75 0.57
N LEU A 57 -2.45 7.36 -0.43
CA LEU A 57 -1.90 8.71 -0.37
C LEU A 57 -2.99 9.75 -0.08
N GLN A 58 -4.15 9.67 -0.73
CA GLN A 58 -5.29 10.57 -0.51
C GLN A 58 -5.81 10.48 0.93
N ARG A 59 -5.97 9.27 1.46
CA ARG A 59 -6.43 9.05 2.84
C ARG A 59 -5.43 9.56 3.86
N TRP A 60 -4.14 9.31 3.63
CA TRP A 60 -3.08 9.80 4.50
C TRP A 60 -3.05 11.33 4.48
N TYR A 61 -3.03 11.98 3.31
CA TYR A 61 -3.11 13.44 3.20
C TYR A 61 -4.31 14.02 3.96
N ALA A 62 -5.52 13.47 3.73
CA ALA A 62 -6.72 13.93 4.42
C ALA A 62 -6.63 13.76 5.95
N SER A 63 -5.95 12.72 6.43
CA SER A 63 -5.73 12.49 7.86
C SER A 63 -4.71 13.44 8.50
N ARG A 64 -3.86 14.07 7.68
CA ARG A 64 -2.87 15.06 8.14
C ARG A 64 -3.41 16.49 8.13
N CYS A 65 -4.42 16.78 7.31
CA CYS A 65 -5.04 18.11 7.25
C CYS A 65 -5.70 18.46 8.59
N ASP A 66 -5.15 19.46 9.28
CA ASP A 66 -5.59 19.91 10.59
C ASP A 66 -5.78 21.43 10.68
N GLY A 67 -5.66 22.15 9.55
CA GLY A 67 -5.73 23.60 9.49
C GLY A 67 -4.35 24.28 9.48
N VAL A 68 -3.27 23.53 9.70
CA VAL A 68 -1.88 24.03 9.73
C VAL A 68 -0.99 23.20 8.83
N TRP A 69 -1.06 21.88 8.93
CA TRP A 69 -0.18 20.95 8.24
C TRP A 69 -0.20 21.16 6.72
N GLU A 70 -1.38 21.33 6.12
CA GLU A 70 -1.58 21.49 4.68
C GLU A 70 -0.98 22.78 4.10
N HIS A 71 -0.62 23.74 4.95
CA HIS A 71 0.02 24.98 4.53
C HIS A 71 1.55 24.86 4.42
N ALA A 72 2.15 23.84 5.04
CA ALA A 72 3.60 23.66 5.13
C ALA A 72 4.08 22.33 4.52
N HIS A 73 3.19 21.35 4.39
CA HIS A 73 3.51 19.99 4.00
C HIS A 73 2.54 19.46 2.94
N GLY A 74 2.94 18.40 2.24
CA GLY A 74 2.11 17.77 1.23
C GLY A 74 2.77 16.62 0.50
N ILE A 75 2.13 16.28 -0.62
CA ILE A 75 2.57 15.25 -1.56
C ILE A 75 2.78 15.93 -2.90
N GLU A 76 3.97 15.79 -3.47
CA GLU A 76 4.34 16.39 -4.75
C GLU A 76 4.72 15.29 -5.75
N ILE A 77 4.16 15.37 -6.95
CA ILE A 77 4.57 14.58 -8.11
C ILE A 77 5.02 15.56 -9.18
N ALA A 78 6.28 15.47 -9.59
CA ALA A 78 6.87 16.37 -10.58
C ALA A 78 7.70 15.57 -11.58
N ASN A 79 7.96 16.17 -12.74
CA ASN A 79 8.97 15.69 -13.66
C ASN A 79 10.38 16.14 -13.23
N ILE A 80 11.40 15.51 -13.80
CA ILE A 80 12.81 15.86 -13.61
C ILE A 80 13.52 15.99 -14.97
N ASP A 81 14.69 16.65 -14.97
CA ASP A 81 15.41 17.03 -16.19
C ASP A 81 15.99 15.84 -16.99
N ASN A 82 16.24 14.69 -16.34
CA ASN A 82 16.54 13.42 -17.00
C ASN A 82 15.25 12.60 -17.02
N PRO A 83 14.63 12.30 -18.18
CA PRO A 83 13.22 11.94 -18.28
C PRO A 83 12.76 11.02 -17.17
N GLY A 84 11.77 11.46 -16.40
CA GLY A 84 11.38 10.73 -15.21
C GLY A 84 10.50 11.51 -14.27
N TRP A 85 10.34 10.93 -13.09
CA TRP A 85 9.44 11.41 -12.05
C TRP A 85 10.19 11.64 -10.75
N ARG A 86 9.73 12.64 -10.00
CA ARG A 86 9.98 12.82 -8.58
C ARG A 86 8.65 12.67 -7.84
N VAL A 87 8.66 11.86 -6.78
CA VAL A 87 7.58 11.79 -5.77
C VAL A 87 8.18 12.24 -4.44
N LYS A 88 7.64 13.31 -3.86
CA LYS A 88 8.08 13.83 -2.56
C LYS A 88 6.90 13.85 -1.59
N ILE A 89 7.15 13.44 -0.34
CA ILE A 89 6.23 13.58 0.78
C ILE A 89 7.01 14.20 1.94
N ASP A 90 6.44 15.19 2.62
CA ASP A 90 6.97 15.76 3.85
C ASP A 90 5.90 15.83 4.94
N GLY A 91 6.30 16.18 6.17
CA GLY A 91 5.38 16.31 7.30
C GLY A 91 4.97 14.99 7.94
N ALA A 92 5.70 13.91 7.70
CA ALA A 92 5.55 12.66 8.46
C ALA A 92 6.16 12.79 9.87
N SER A 93 5.83 11.85 10.76
CA SER A 93 6.23 11.90 12.17
C SER A 93 6.97 10.66 12.65
N ALA A 94 6.84 9.53 11.95
CA ALA A 94 7.40 8.24 12.37
C ALA A 94 7.90 7.39 11.19
N GLY A 95 8.25 8.02 10.07
CA GLY A 95 8.72 7.31 8.88
C GLY A 95 9.89 6.39 9.17
N LYS A 96 9.94 5.25 8.48
CA LYS A 96 11.15 4.40 8.55
C LYS A 96 12.19 4.95 7.59
N PRO A 97 13.45 5.16 8.04
CA PRO A 97 14.53 5.49 7.15
C PRO A 97 14.68 4.42 6.06
N LEU A 98 14.79 4.87 4.82
CA LEU A 98 14.96 4.02 3.65
C LEU A 98 15.96 4.67 2.71
N ASP A 99 16.95 3.89 2.27
CA ASP A 99 17.89 4.29 1.22
C ASP A 99 17.95 3.14 0.23
N LEU A 100 17.42 3.36 -0.96
CA LEU A 100 17.27 2.33 -2.00
C LEU A 100 17.69 2.91 -3.34
N HIS A 101 18.50 2.16 -4.08
CA HIS A 101 18.85 2.50 -5.45
C HIS A 101 18.84 1.23 -6.29
N VAL A 102 18.09 1.25 -7.39
CA VAL A 102 17.96 0.16 -8.34
C VAL A 102 18.02 0.74 -9.75
N GLU A 103 18.98 0.28 -10.55
CA GLU A 103 19.13 0.65 -11.95
C GLU A 103 18.97 -0.61 -12.80
N ARG A 104 17.92 -0.68 -13.62
CA ARG A 104 17.65 -1.79 -14.54
C ARG A 104 18.11 -1.42 -15.95
N ASP A 105 17.86 -0.18 -16.36
CA ASP A 105 18.46 0.49 -17.51
C ASP A 105 18.36 2.03 -17.39
N GLU A 106 18.75 2.76 -18.44
CA GLU A 106 18.76 4.24 -18.49
C GLU A 106 17.37 4.89 -18.32
N MET A 107 16.30 4.16 -18.64
CA MET A 107 14.90 4.62 -18.59
C MET A 107 14.08 3.89 -17.51
N ASP A 108 14.63 2.82 -16.94
CA ASP A 108 14.04 2.02 -15.87
C ASP A 108 14.96 1.98 -14.65
N TRP A 109 14.76 2.93 -13.75
CA TRP A 109 15.55 3.08 -12.53
C TRP A 109 14.71 3.69 -11.40
N ILE A 110 15.13 3.44 -10.16
CA ILE A 110 14.52 3.96 -8.94
C ILE A 110 15.64 4.41 -7.99
N SER A 111 15.47 5.57 -7.38
CA SER A 111 16.26 6.02 -6.23
C SER A 111 15.31 6.58 -5.17
N ILE A 112 15.34 6.00 -3.96
CA ILE A 112 14.53 6.43 -2.82
C ILE A 112 15.46 6.84 -1.69
N ARG A 113 15.13 7.99 -1.10
CA ARG A 113 15.67 8.42 0.18
C ARG A 113 14.53 8.87 1.07
N ALA A 114 14.35 8.19 2.20
CA ALA A 114 13.36 8.53 3.20
C ALA A 114 13.98 8.64 4.59
N THR A 115 13.41 9.50 5.40
CA THR A 115 13.74 9.72 6.81
C THR A 115 12.52 9.38 7.68
N ASP A 116 12.53 9.82 8.93
CA ASP A 116 11.37 9.84 9.81
C ASP A 116 10.28 10.84 9.43
N THR A 117 10.65 11.85 8.64
CA THR A 117 9.84 13.05 8.39
C THR A 117 9.54 13.27 6.92
N ALA A 118 10.31 12.66 6.02
CA ALA A 118 10.17 12.90 4.58
C ALA A 118 10.50 11.66 3.75
N PHE A 119 9.90 11.60 2.57
CA PHE A 119 10.18 10.64 1.50
C PHE A 119 10.50 11.39 0.22
N ALA A 120 11.56 10.98 -0.47
CA ALA A 120 11.91 11.45 -1.80
C ALA A 120 12.24 10.26 -2.68
N GLY A 121 11.40 10.01 -3.67
CA GLY A 121 11.59 8.98 -4.69
C GLY A 121 11.80 9.60 -6.06
N TYR A 122 12.69 9.00 -6.83
CA TYR A 122 13.03 9.37 -8.19
C TYR A 122 13.03 8.13 -9.06
N GLY A 123 12.62 8.26 -10.32
CA GLY A 123 12.69 7.15 -11.24
C GLY A 123 12.46 7.55 -12.68
N GLY A 124 12.73 6.61 -13.59
CA GLY A 124 12.56 6.81 -15.02
C GLY A 124 11.10 7.00 -15.46
N PRO A 125 10.83 7.24 -16.76
CA PRO A 125 9.51 7.68 -17.25
C PRO A 125 8.38 6.67 -16.97
N GLY A 126 8.70 5.37 -16.93
CA GLY A 126 7.75 4.29 -16.67
C GLY A 126 7.57 3.95 -15.18
N ASN A 127 8.35 4.57 -14.29
CA ASN A 127 8.46 4.13 -12.89
C ASN A 127 7.49 4.83 -11.91
N LEU A 128 6.62 5.73 -12.38
CA LEU A 128 5.67 6.42 -11.49
C LEU A 128 4.80 5.45 -10.67
N PRO A 129 4.25 4.35 -11.20
CA PRO A 129 3.47 3.40 -10.39
C PRO A 129 4.28 2.75 -9.27
N GLU A 130 5.55 2.41 -9.53
CA GLU A 130 6.46 1.83 -8.54
C GLU A 130 6.81 2.85 -7.44
N LEU A 131 7.09 4.10 -7.83
CA LEU A 131 7.31 5.20 -6.88
C LEU A 131 6.10 5.44 -5.97
N LEU A 132 4.88 5.44 -6.52
CA LEU A 132 3.66 5.63 -5.75
C LEU A 132 3.42 4.46 -4.80
N ALA A 133 3.68 3.22 -5.23
CA ALA A 133 3.57 2.04 -4.37
C ALA A 133 4.55 2.10 -3.19
N LEU A 134 5.82 2.44 -3.45
CA LEU A 134 6.85 2.60 -2.40
C LEU A 134 6.50 3.74 -1.42
N ALA A 135 6.02 4.86 -1.94
CA ALA A 135 5.57 5.98 -1.12
C ALA A 135 4.37 5.59 -0.24
N ALA A 136 3.37 4.90 -0.82
CA ALA A 136 2.20 4.40 -0.13
C ALA A 136 2.53 3.36 0.95
N ASP A 137 3.53 2.52 0.71
CA ASP A 137 4.03 1.58 1.72
C ASP A 137 4.75 2.30 2.86
N TRP A 138 5.58 3.30 2.54
CA TRP A 138 6.32 4.08 3.55
C TRP A 138 5.38 4.82 4.51
N ILE A 139 4.31 5.46 4.02
CA ILE A 139 3.37 6.22 4.86
C ILE A 139 2.49 5.35 5.79
N LYS A 140 2.43 4.02 5.60
CA LYS A 140 1.68 3.13 6.51
C LYS A 140 2.26 3.11 7.92
N GLU A 141 3.54 3.42 8.04
CA GLU A 141 4.27 3.42 9.31
C GLU A 141 4.74 4.83 9.71
N ALA A 142 4.47 5.86 8.88
CA ALA A 142 4.99 7.23 9.01
C ALA A 142 4.00 8.24 9.60
#